data_AF-A0A7V4JST0-F1
#
_entry.id   AF-A0A7V4JST0-F1
#
_cell.length_a   1.000
_cell.length_b   1.000
_cell.length_c   1.000
_cell.angle_alpha   90.00
_cell.angle_beta   90.00
_cell.angle_gamma   90.00
#
_symmetry.space_group_name_H-M   'P 1'
#
loop_
_entity.id
_entity.type
_entity.pdbx_description
1 polymer ?
#
loop_
_entity_poly.entity_id
_entity_poly.type
_entity_poly.pdbx_seq_one_letter_code
_entity_poly.pdbx_strand_id
1 'polypeptide(L)'
;MAMTWKQMTAIEPRLLALYRAARAERDTGGAYYCANHVWYTRYKPILLNLVGWYAWRPELRSSECYDLAYDKIYQALPDCRGCTCWPLPGLG
;
A
#
# COMPACT_ATOMS: atom_id res chain seq x y z
N MET A 1 5.48 19.51 -9.31
CA MET A 1 5.68 18.29 -10.11
C MET A 1 5.49 17.11 -9.18
N ALA A 2 4.58 16.19 -9.48
CA ALA A 2 4.34 15.01 -8.63
C ALA A 2 5.56 14.08 -8.68
N MET A 3 5.98 13.55 -7.53
CA MET A 3 7.07 12.59 -7.46
C MET A 3 6.62 11.25 -8.04
N THR A 4 7.46 10.59 -8.84
CA THR A 4 7.15 9.28 -9.41
C THR A 4 7.47 8.14 -8.44
N TRP A 5 6.81 7.00 -8.60
CA TRP A 5 7.10 5.79 -7.81
C TRP A 5 8.58 5.37 -7.83
N LYS A 6 9.23 5.51 -9.00
CA LYS A 6 10.65 5.20 -9.16
C LYS A 6 11.54 6.13 -8.32
N GLN A 7 11.20 7.40 -8.25
CA GLN A 7 11.92 8.37 -7.41
C GLN A 7 11.71 8.09 -5.93
N MET A 8 10.47 7.81 -5.52
CA MET A 8 10.14 7.49 -4.13
C MET A 8 10.88 6.24 -3.64
N THR A 9 10.90 5.18 -4.44
CA THR A 9 11.60 3.93 -4.09
C THR A 9 13.12 4.04 -4.16
N ALA A 10 13.66 5.02 -4.88
CA ALA A 10 15.08 5.33 -4.85
C ALA A 10 15.47 6.07 -3.55
N ILE A 11 14.60 6.93 -3.03
CA ILE A 11 14.80 7.67 -1.77
C ILE A 11 14.57 6.77 -0.55
N GLU A 12 13.51 5.96 -0.60
CA GLU A 12 13.12 5.03 0.46
C GLU A 12 12.92 3.61 -0.11
N PRO A 13 13.99 2.81 -0.16
CA PRO A 13 13.95 1.44 -0.68
C PRO A 13 12.97 0.52 0.09
N ARG A 14 12.64 0.85 1.34
CA ARG A 14 11.65 0.07 2.12
C ARG A 14 10.25 0.13 1.49
N LEU A 15 9.91 1.18 0.74
CA LEU A 15 8.65 1.23 -0.02
C LEU A 15 8.59 0.13 -1.09
N LEU A 16 9.70 -0.13 -1.78
CA LEU A 16 9.78 -1.20 -2.76
C LEU A 16 9.70 -2.58 -2.10
N ALA A 17 10.33 -2.74 -0.94
CA ALA A 17 10.22 -3.97 -0.15
C ALA A 17 8.77 -4.22 0.29
N LEU A 18 8.07 -3.18 0.75
CA LEU A 18 6.66 -3.25 1.16
C LEU A 18 5.75 -3.62 -0.02
N TYR A 19 5.97 -3.02 -1.19
CA TYR A 19 5.27 -3.38 -2.43
C TYR A 19 5.49 -4.86 -2.83
N ARG A 20 6.74 -5.33 -2.75
CA ARG A 20 7.06 -6.74 -3.05
C ARG A 20 6.39 -7.69 -2.07
N ALA A 21 6.34 -7.32 -0.78
CA ALA A 21 5.63 -8.10 0.23
C ALA A 21 4.13 -8.18 -0.06
N ALA A 22 3.49 -7.04 -0.37
CA ALA A 22 2.08 -7.01 -0.74
C ALA A 22 1.79 -7.87 -1.98
N ARG A 23 2.64 -7.78 -3.01
CA ARG A 23 2.53 -8.61 -4.22
C ARG A 23 2.78 -10.10 -3.98
N ALA A 24 3.60 -10.43 -2.98
CA ALA A 24 3.87 -11.81 -2.59
C ALA A 24 2.82 -12.37 -1.63
N GLU A 25 1.91 -11.53 -1.12
CA GLU A 25 0.79 -11.95 -0.30
C GLU A 25 -0.07 -12.92 -1.13
N ARG A 26 -0.27 -14.12 -0.59
CA ARG A 26 -1.10 -15.12 -1.22
C ARG A 26 -2.34 -15.30 -0.38
N ASP A 27 -3.48 -15.26 -1.04
CA ASP A 27 -4.67 -15.88 -0.51
C ASP A 27 -4.41 -17.39 -0.43
N THR A 28 -4.29 -17.91 0.80
CA THR A 28 -3.95 -19.31 1.08
C THR A 28 -5.05 -20.29 0.68
N GLY A 29 -6.14 -19.81 0.09
CA GLY A 29 -7.30 -20.61 -0.25
C GLY A 29 -8.23 -20.78 0.94
N GLY A 30 -9.53 -20.64 0.69
CA GLY A 30 -10.58 -20.68 1.72
C GLY A 30 -11.81 -19.87 1.32
N ALA A 31 -12.84 -19.85 2.17
CA ALA A 31 -14.07 -19.12 1.87
C ALA A 31 -13.92 -17.59 1.99
N TYR A 32 -12.88 -17.11 2.69
CA TYR A 32 -12.75 -15.71 3.10
C TYR A 32 -11.32 -15.18 2.91
N TYR A 33 -11.20 -14.03 2.22
CA TYR A 33 -10.00 -13.22 2.15
C TYR A 33 -10.40 -11.73 2.15
N CYS A 34 -9.70 -10.90 2.94
CA CYS A 34 -10.01 -9.48 3.09
C CYS A 34 -8.76 -8.63 2.96
N ALA A 35 -8.56 -8.04 1.77
CA ALA A 35 -7.45 -7.13 1.48
C ALA A 35 -7.44 -5.93 2.42
N ASN A 36 -8.61 -5.37 2.73
CA ASN A 36 -8.75 -4.28 3.70
C ASN A 36 -8.22 -4.67 5.08
N HIS A 37 -8.61 -5.84 5.61
CA HIS A 37 -8.14 -6.28 6.92
C HIS A 37 -6.61 -6.42 6.93
N VAL A 38 -6.06 -7.09 5.92
CA VAL A 38 -4.60 -7.25 5.74
C VAL A 38 -3.91 -5.89 5.61
N TRP A 39 -4.49 -4.96 4.85
CA TRP A 39 -3.98 -3.62 4.66
C TRP A 39 -3.87 -2.84 5.97
N TYR A 40 -4.98 -2.71 6.70
CA TYR A 40 -5.04 -1.93 7.93
C TYR A 40 -4.19 -2.53 9.05
N THR A 41 -4.00 -3.84 9.08
CA THR A 41 -3.25 -4.53 10.14
C THR A 41 -1.75 -4.61 9.85
N ARG A 42 -1.35 -4.85 8.60
CA ARG A 42 0.05 -5.18 8.26
C ARG A 42 0.77 -4.10 7.44
N TYR A 43 0.08 -3.47 6.49
CA TYR A 43 0.74 -2.61 5.50
C TYR A 43 0.64 -1.12 5.83
N LYS A 44 -0.56 -0.63 6.18
CA LYS A 44 -0.81 0.78 6.48
C LYS A 44 0.08 1.33 7.61
N PRO A 45 0.30 0.63 8.75
CA PRO A 45 1.17 1.15 9.80
C PRO A 45 2.62 1.34 9.36
N ILE A 46 3.11 0.46 8.49
CA ILE A 46 4.47 0.56 7.94
C ILE A 46 4.51 1.70 6.93
N LEU A 47 3.53 1.79 6.02
CA LEU A 47 3.45 2.83 5.00
C LEU A 47 3.53 4.23 5.60
N LEU A 48 2.75 4.50 6.66
CA LEU A 48 2.69 5.81 7.32
C LEU A 48 4.06 6.30 7.80
N ASN A 49 4.96 5.39 8.18
CA ASN A 49 6.31 5.73 8.60
C ASN A 49 7.26 5.98 7.42
N LEU A 50 6.95 5.45 6.23
CA LEU A 50 7.82 5.55 5.06
C LEU A 50 7.47 6.74 4.15
N VAL A 51 6.20 7.12 4.09
CA VAL A 51 5.67 8.16 3.21
C VAL A 51 4.46 8.84 3.84
N GLY A 52 4.22 10.11 3.48
CA GLY A 52 3.15 10.94 4.04
C GLY A 52 3.63 11.73 5.26
N TRP A 53 2.68 12.26 6.03
CA TRP A 53 2.97 13.24 7.08
C TRP A 53 3.99 12.77 8.13
N TYR A 54 4.00 11.47 8.44
CA TYR A 54 4.90 10.86 9.42
C TYR A 54 6.18 10.27 8.82
N ALA A 55 6.45 10.51 7.53
CA ALA A 55 7.65 9.99 6.88
C ALA A 55 8.93 10.50 7.54
N TRP A 56 9.94 9.64 7.69
CA TRP A 56 11.25 10.07 8.18
C TRP A 56 11.97 10.98 7.19
N ARG A 57 11.75 10.77 5.89
CA ARG A 57 12.33 11.54 4.79
C ARG A 57 11.44 12.74 4.46
N PRO A 58 11.91 13.99 4.68
CA PRO A 58 11.11 15.18 4.38
C PRO A 58 10.61 15.24 2.93
N GLU A 59 11.36 14.71 1.99
CA GLU A 59 11.05 14.65 0.55
C GLU A 59 9.80 13.81 0.25
N LEU A 60 9.44 12.90 1.15
CA LEU A 60 8.29 12.01 1.03
C LEU A 60 7.09 12.45 1.88
N ARG A 61 7.20 13.59 2.58
CA ARG A 61 6.13 14.17 3.42
C ARG A 61 5.11 14.97 2.59
N SER A 62 4.46 14.30 1.65
CA SER A 62 3.39 14.90 0.85
C SER A 62 2.21 13.94 0.74
N SER A 63 1.00 14.50 0.66
CA SER A 63 -0.23 13.73 0.46
C SER A 63 -0.20 13.00 -0.88
N GLU A 64 0.30 13.64 -1.93
CA GLU A 64 0.42 13.06 -3.27
C GLU A 64 1.37 11.85 -3.28
N CYS A 65 2.46 11.90 -2.52
CA CYS A 65 3.34 10.75 -2.34
C CYS A 65 2.63 9.64 -1.58
N TYR A 66 1.91 9.97 -0.51
CA TYR A 66 1.14 8.99 0.26
C TYR A 66 0.08 8.30 -0.62
N ASP A 67 -0.70 9.06 -1.38
CA ASP A 67 -1.77 8.52 -2.24
C ASP A 67 -1.19 7.60 -3.32
N LEU A 68 -0.12 8.02 -3.99
CA LEU A 68 0.56 7.19 -4.99
C LEU A 68 1.08 5.88 -4.40
N ALA A 69 1.69 5.93 -3.21
CA ALA A 69 2.21 4.74 -2.55
C ALA A 69 1.10 3.83 -2.02
N TYR A 70 0.03 4.42 -1.49
CA TYR A 70 -1.17 3.74 -1.04
C TYR A 70 -1.74 2.92 -2.19
N ASP A 71 -2.03 3.55 -3.33
CA ASP A 71 -2.63 2.90 -4.49
C ASP A 71 -1.75 1.76 -5.01
N LYS A 72 -0.45 2.01 -5.17
CA LYS A 72 0.50 1.02 -5.71
C LYS A 72 0.60 -0.23 -4.86
N ILE A 73 0.62 -0.09 -3.53
CA ILE A 73 0.81 -1.22 -2.62
C ILE A 73 -0.52 -1.91 -2.34
N TYR A 74 -1.62 -1.16 -2.19
CA TYR A 74 -2.94 -1.73 -1.99
C TYR A 74 -3.40 -2.55 -3.21
N GLN A 75 -3.23 -2.01 -4.43
CA GLN A 75 -3.53 -2.74 -5.68
C GLN A 75 -2.66 -3.98 -5.90
N ALA A 76 -1.55 -4.12 -5.17
CA ALA A 76 -0.72 -5.32 -5.26
C ALA A 76 -1.25 -6.47 -4.41
N LEU A 77 -2.18 -6.21 -3.48
CA LEU A 77 -2.82 -7.24 -2.67
C LEU A 77 -3.84 -8.04 -3.50
N PRO A 78 -4.08 -9.33 -3.16
CA PRO A 78 -5.18 -10.09 -3.73
C PRO A 78 -6.53 -9.41 -3.50
N ASP A 79 -7.47 -9.64 -4.43
CA ASP A 79 -8.84 -9.16 -4.29
C ASP A 79 -9.55 -9.80 -3.11
N CYS A 80 -10.48 -9.04 -2.52
CA CYS A 80 -11.33 -9.54 -1.46
C CYS A 80 -12.25 -10.68 -1.96
N ARG A 81 -12.41 -11.73 -1.15
CA ARG A 81 -13.37 -12.82 -1.38
C ARG A 81 -14.16 -13.11 -0.12
N GLY A 82 -15.48 -13.16 -0.21
CA GLY A 82 -16.34 -13.55 0.91
C GLY A 82 -16.35 -12.58 2.11
N CYS A 83 -15.76 -11.38 1.98
CA CYS A 83 -15.92 -10.32 2.96
C CYS A 83 -17.11 -9.42 2.61
N THR A 84 -17.69 -8.76 3.62
CA THR A 84 -18.63 -7.64 3.45
C THR A 84 -17.92 -6.29 3.27
N CYS A 85 -16.61 -6.32 3.14
CA CYS A 85 -15.80 -5.14 2.95
C CYS A 85 -16.05 -4.57 1.55
N TRP A 86 -16.66 -3.39 1.50
CA TRP A 86 -16.92 -2.69 0.24
C TRP A 86 -15.57 -2.47 -0.46
N PRO A 87 -15.38 -2.92 -1.72
CA PRO A 87 -14.19 -2.55 -2.47
C PRO A 87 -14.21 -1.02 -2.62
N LEU A 88 -13.13 -0.36 -2.20
CA LEU A 88 -13.05 1.11 -2.22
C LEU A 88 -13.45 1.62 -3.62
N PRO A 89 -14.47 2.49 -3.73
CA PRO A 89 -14.90 3.01 -5.02
C PRO A 89 -13.77 3.89 -5.57
N GLY A 90 -13.24 3.56 -6.75
CA GLY A 90 -12.14 4.29 -7.41
C GLY A 90 -10.97 3.45 -7.90
N LEU A 91 -10.99 2.13 -7.68
CA LEU A 91 -10.02 1.16 -8.22
C LEU A 91 -10.56 0.43 -9.45
N GLY A 92 -10.99 1.19 -10.46
CA GLY A 92 -11.45 0.69 -11.77
C GLY A 92 -10.72 1.39 -12.90
#